data_AF-A0A7K7JYC1-F1
#
_entry.id   AF-A0A7K7JYC1-F1
#
_cell.length_a   1.000
_cell.length_b   1.000
_cell.length_c   1.000
_cell.angle_alpha   90.00
_cell.angle_beta   90.00
_cell.angle_gamma   90.00
#
_symmetry.space_group_name_H-M   'P 1'
#
loop_
_entity.id
_entity.type
_entity.pdbx_description
1 polymer ?
#
loop_
_entity_poly.entity_id
_entity_poly.type
_entity_poly.pdbx_seq_one_letter_code
_entity_poly.pdbx_strand_id
1 'polypeptide(L)'
;VDFDLILEHIKDLNSLVGEGSSQVEQTLRGARLRRAEPLPVTLYRDGITVGQHGAFRPYRHPATQQCLQDIMDGYFPSELQPRYPDGV
;
A
#
# COMPACT_ATOMS: atom_id res chain seq x y z
N VAL A 1 -15.67 10.32 1.76
CA VAL A 1 -14.48 9.48 2.00
C VAL A 1 -14.44 9.25 3.49
N ASP A 2 -14.60 7.99 3.90
CA ASP A 2 -14.55 7.61 5.31
C ASP A 2 -13.10 7.32 5.67
N PHE A 3 -12.46 8.25 6.38
CA PHE A 3 -11.05 8.14 6.74
C PHE A 3 -10.81 7.10 7.81
N ASP A 4 -11.78 6.89 8.71
CA ASP A 4 -11.67 5.93 9.80
C ASP A 4 -11.69 4.51 9.25
N LEU A 5 -12.61 4.24 8.31
CA LEU A 5 -12.70 2.97 7.60
C LEU A 5 -11.42 2.67 6.78
N ILE A 6 -10.91 3.67 6.05
CA ILE A 6 -9.65 3.51 5.30
C ILE A 6 -8.49 3.19 6.24
N LEU A 7 -8.40 3.87 7.39
CA LEU A 7 -7.34 3.65 8.36
C LEU A 7 -7.44 2.26 9.00
N GLU A 8 -8.66 1.78 9.27
CA GLU A 8 -8.92 0.43 9.76
C GLU A 8 -8.46 -0.62 8.75
N HIS A 9 -8.89 -0.53 7.50
CA HIS A 9 -8.47 -1.47 6.46
C HIS A 9 -6.96 -1.45 6.21
N ILE A 10 -6.30 -0.28 6.26
CA ILE A 10 -4.84 -0.20 6.13
C ILE A 10 -4.15 -0.94 7.28
N LYS A 11 -4.66 -0.81 8.53
CA LYS A 11 -4.13 -1.53 9.68
C LYS A 11 -4.33 -3.04 9.54
N ASP A 12 -5.51 -3.46 9.09
CA ASP A 12 -5.82 -4.87 8.87
C ASP A 12 -4.95 -5.47 7.76
N LEU A 13 -4.78 -4.75 6.65
CA LEU A 13 -3.88 -5.11 5.55
C LEU A 13 -2.43 -5.28 6.02
N ASN A 14 -1.91 -4.32 6.79
CA ASN A 14 -0.57 -4.41 7.36
C ASN A 14 -0.44 -5.57 8.36
N SER A 15 -1.49 -5.85 9.14
CA SER A 15 -1.54 -6.99 10.04
C SER A 15 -1.53 -8.33 9.29
N LEU A 16 -2.21 -8.41 8.14
CA LEU A 16 -2.26 -9.61 7.29
C LEU A 16 -0.89 -9.94 6.68
N VAL A 17 -0.13 -8.93 6.27
CA VAL A 17 1.23 -9.10 5.70
C VAL A 17 2.29 -9.28 6.79
N GLY A 18 1.89 -9.22 8.07
CA GLY A 18 2.77 -9.34 9.20
C GLY A 18 3.69 -8.13 9.28
N GLU A 19 3.16 -7.00 9.70
CA GLU A 19 3.92 -5.79 10.03
C GLU A 19 5.14 -6.15 10.91
N GLY A 20 6.36 -6.01 10.36
CA GLY A 20 7.60 -6.39 11.03
C GLY A 20 8.10 -7.82 10.82
N SER A 21 7.42 -8.63 9.99
CA SER A 21 7.91 -9.93 9.56
C SER A 21 8.94 -9.77 8.43
N SER A 22 10.02 -10.54 8.52
CA SER A 22 11.07 -10.56 7.50
C SER A 22 10.59 -11.43 6.34
N GLN A 23 10.38 -10.84 5.17
CA GLN A 23 10.08 -11.61 3.96
C GLN A 23 11.35 -12.29 3.47
N VAL A 24 11.22 -13.56 3.07
CA VAL A 24 12.33 -14.36 2.55
C VAL A 24 12.41 -14.15 1.03
N GLU A 25 13.35 -13.33 0.59
CA GLU A 25 13.70 -13.17 -0.81
C GLU A 25 14.64 -14.32 -1.22
N GLN A 26 14.17 -15.25 -2.04
CA GLN A 26 15.03 -16.31 -2.56
C GLN A 26 15.89 -15.78 -3.70
N THR A 27 17.18 -15.63 -3.45
CA THR A 27 18.19 -15.25 -4.44
C THR A 27 18.90 -16.48 -5.00
N LEU A 28 19.51 -16.36 -6.18
CA LEU A 28 20.30 -17.42 -6.84
C LEU A 28 21.44 -18.03 -5.99
N ARG A 29 21.83 -17.40 -4.86
CA ARG A 29 22.86 -17.89 -3.92
C ARG A 29 22.33 -18.22 -2.51
N GLY A 30 21.03 -18.16 -2.26
CA GLY A 30 20.42 -18.46 -0.96
C GLY A 30 19.19 -17.61 -0.64
N ALA A 31 18.70 -17.70 0.60
CA ALA A 31 17.55 -16.92 1.08
C ALA A 31 18.03 -15.65 1.83
N ARG A 32 17.51 -14.47 1.48
CA ARG A 32 17.75 -13.22 2.20
C ARG A 32 16.48 -12.77 2.88
N LEU A 33 16.55 -12.60 4.20
CA LEU A 33 15.49 -11.95 4.97
C LEU A 33 15.56 -10.44 4.70
N ARG A 34 14.59 -9.90 3.95
CA ARG A 34 14.39 -8.46 3.81
C ARG A 34 13.13 -8.05 4.56
N ARG A 35 13.24 -6.96 5.30
CA ARG A 35 12.07 -6.27 5.84
C ARG A 35 11.47 -5.45 4.69
N ALA A 36 10.19 -5.65 4.39
CA ALA A 36 9.49 -4.81 3.41
C ALA A 36 9.56 -3.34 3.89
N GLU A 37 9.94 -2.43 2.99
CA GLU A 37 10.00 -1.01 3.31
C GLU A 37 8.56 -0.49 3.35
N PRO A 38 8.10 0.11 4.47
CA PRO A 38 6.74 0.58 4.58
C PRO A 38 6.48 1.68 3.55
N LEU A 39 5.41 1.53 2.77
CA LEU A 39 5.00 2.53 1.80
C LEU A 39 4.24 3.65 2.50
N PRO A 40 4.76 4.88 2.59
CA PRO A 40 4.04 5.95 3.26
C PRO A 40 2.84 6.36 2.41
N VAL A 41 1.67 6.39 3.05
CA VAL A 41 0.43 6.89 2.47
C VAL A 41 -0.04 8.08 3.30
N THR A 42 -0.34 9.19 2.64
CA THR A 42 -0.87 10.39 3.31
C THR A 42 -2.22 10.74 2.72
N LEU A 43 -3.23 10.79 3.58
CA LEU A 43 -4.59 11.17 3.24
C LEU A 43 -4.76 12.66 3.50
N TYR A 44 -5.30 13.37 2.51
CA TYR A 44 -5.68 14.76 2.58
C TYR A 44 -7.19 14.87 2.45
N ARG A 45 -7.76 16.02 2.81
CA ARG A 45 -9.20 16.24 2.66
C ARG A 45 -9.67 16.11 1.20
N ASP A 46 -8.82 16.48 0.25
CA ASP A 46 -9.12 16.58 -1.17
C ASP A 46 -8.36 15.56 -2.04
N GLY A 47 -7.50 14.73 -1.45
CA GLY A 47 -6.68 13.79 -2.19
C GLY A 47 -5.81 12.87 -1.33
N ILE A 48 -4.88 12.19 -1.98
CA ILE A 48 -3.98 11.21 -1.37
C ILE A 48 -2.62 11.26 -2.05
N THR A 49 -1.56 11.01 -1.29
CA THR A 49 -0.23 10.69 -1.81
C THR A 49 0.14 9.26 -1.42
N VAL A 50 0.66 8.50 -2.39
CA VAL A 50 1.05 7.10 -2.21
C VAL A 50 2.54 6.98 -2.56
N GLY A 51 3.34 6.54 -1.59
CA GLY A 51 4.79 6.39 -1.69
C GLY A 51 5.61 7.63 -1.33
N GLN A 52 6.91 7.44 -1.07
CA GLN A 52 7.83 8.50 -0.60
C GLN A 52 7.96 9.70 -1.53
N HIS A 53 7.74 9.50 -2.84
CA HIS A 53 7.75 10.55 -3.87
C HIS A 53 6.46 10.55 -4.70
N GLY A 54 5.36 10.10 -4.10
CA GLY A 54 4.06 10.10 -4.76
C GLY A 54 3.57 11.51 -5.07
N ALA A 55 3.18 11.76 -6.32
CA ALA A 55 2.46 12.99 -6.66
C ALA A 55 1.13 13.05 -5.89
N PHE A 56 0.73 14.25 -5.48
CA PHE A 56 -0.59 14.49 -4.90
C PHE A 56 -1.68 14.17 -5.93
N ARG A 57 -2.61 13.30 -5.55
CA ARG A 57 -3.69 12.86 -6.43
C ARG A 57 -5.04 13.22 -5.81
N PRO A 58 -5.82 14.13 -6.42
CA PRO A 58 -7.11 14.50 -5.88
C PRO A 58 -8.15 13.39 -6.08
N TYR A 59 -9.10 13.27 -5.15
CA TYR A 59 -10.09 12.19 -5.15
C TYR A 59 -10.98 12.15 -6.39
N ARG A 60 -11.10 13.25 -7.12
CA ARG A 60 -11.81 13.29 -8.42
C ARG A 60 -11.19 12.44 -9.52
N HIS A 61 -9.92 12.04 -9.41
CA HIS A 61 -9.30 11.19 -10.43
C HIS A 61 -9.81 9.74 -10.32
N PRO A 62 -10.21 9.11 -11.43
CA PRO A 62 -10.68 7.72 -11.43
C PRO A 62 -9.65 6.74 -10.85
N ALA A 63 -8.36 6.92 -11.17
CA ALA A 63 -7.29 6.08 -10.63
C ALA A 63 -7.19 6.19 -9.10
N THR A 64 -7.42 7.39 -8.55
CA THR A 64 -7.41 7.61 -7.10
C THR A 64 -8.61 6.97 -6.43
N GLN A 65 -9.80 7.04 -7.04
CA GLN A 65 -10.98 6.35 -6.55
C GLN A 65 -10.78 4.84 -6.52
N GLN A 66 -10.21 4.27 -7.59
CA GLN A 66 -9.92 2.83 -7.64
C GLN A 66 -8.91 2.43 -6.56
N CYS A 67 -7.84 3.19 -6.37
CA CYS A 67 -6.85 2.95 -5.32
C CYS A 67 -7.49 2.96 -3.92
N LEU A 68 -8.39 3.90 -3.64
CA LEU A 68 -9.13 3.93 -2.38
C LEU A 68 -10.12 2.76 -2.25
N GLN A 69 -10.81 2.42 -3.32
CA GLN A 69 -11.76 1.31 -3.34
C GLN A 69 -11.05 -0.01 -3.05
N ASP A 70 -9.90 -0.26 -3.69
CA ASP A 70 -9.08 -1.45 -3.44
C ASP A 70 -8.76 -1.56 -1.92
N ILE A 71 -8.35 -0.45 -1.28
CA ILE A 71 -8.07 -0.40 0.17
C ILE A 71 -9.34 -0.66 0.99
N MET A 72 -10.45 -0.01 0.65
CA MET A 72 -11.73 -0.19 1.35
C MET A 72 -12.29 -1.60 1.21
N ASP A 73 -11.97 -2.28 0.11
CA ASP A 73 -12.35 -3.67 -0.13
C ASP A 73 -11.39 -4.65 0.59
N GLY A 74 -10.36 -4.14 1.29
CA GLY A 74 -9.37 -4.95 2.00
C GLY A 74 -8.29 -5.54 1.08
N TYR A 75 -7.99 -4.87 -0.03
CA TYR A 75 -6.94 -5.25 -0.97
C TYR A 75 -5.85 -4.18 -1.09
N PHE A 76 -4.65 -4.61 -1.50
CA PHE A 76 -3.60 -3.67 -1.89
C PHE A 76 -3.95 -3.02 -3.24
N PRO A 77 -3.76 -1.70 -3.38
CA PRO A 77 -4.03 -1.01 -4.64
C PRO A 77 -3.31 -1.67 -5.81
N SER A 78 -4.08 -1.97 -6.85
CA SER A 78 -3.58 -2.57 -8.10
C SER A 78 -2.46 -1.74 -8.75
N GLU A 79 -2.45 -0.42 -8.52
CA GLU A 79 -1.40 0.49 -8.99
C GLU A 79 0.00 0.22 -8.39
N LEU A 80 0.08 -0.52 -7.28
CA LEU A 80 1.33 -0.88 -6.63
C LEU A 80 1.96 -2.11 -7.27
N GLN A 81 1.18 -3.02 -7.87
CA GLN A 81 1.71 -4.26 -8.46
C GLN A 81 2.81 -4.03 -9.51
N PRO A 82 2.72 -3.05 -10.44
CA PRO A 82 3.79 -2.82 -11.41
C PRO A 82 5.08 -2.28 -10.76
N ARG A 83 4.96 -1.60 -9.62
CA ARG A 83 6.09 -1.01 -8.88
C ARG A 83 6.67 -1.98 -7.84
N TYR A 84 5.83 -2.88 -7.34
CA TYR A 84 6.11 -3.82 -6.26
C TYR A 84 5.60 -5.21 -6.68
N PRO A 85 6.23 -5.84 -7.69
CA PRO A 85 5.79 -7.15 -8.19
C PRO A 85 5.93 -8.25 -7.13
N ASP A 86 6.85 -8.07 -6.19
CA ASP A 86 7.10 -8.97 -5.07
C ASP A 86 6.22 -8.66 -3.83
N GLY A 87 5.31 -7.68 -3.94
CA GLY A 87 4.43 -7.23 -2.86
C GLY A 87 4.93 -5.97 -2.13
N VAL A 88 4.05 -5.40 -1.31
CA VAL A 88 4.30 -4.24 -0.43
C VAL A 88 4.30 -4.66 1.03
#